data_AF-A0A392RPS1-F1
#
_entry.id   AF-A0A392RPS1-F1
#
_cell.length_a   1.000
_cell.length_b   1.000
_cell.length_c   1.000
_cell.angle_alpha   90.00
_cell.angle_beta   90.00
_cell.angle_gamma   90.00
#
_symmetry.space_group_name_H-M   'P 1'
#
loop_
_entity.id
_entity.type
_entity.pdbx_description
1 polymer ?
#
loop_
_entity_poly.entity_id
_entity_poly.type
_entity_poly.pdbx_seq_one_letter_code
_entity_poly.pdbx_strand_id
1 'polypeptide(L)'
;MYRQLIGSLMYLLATRPDLAFSVCLIARYMERPTEIHLAAAKRVLRYLQGTISFGILYTRGGDCELEGWSDSDYAGDIDDRKSTSGYVFMYGTGAVSRSSKKQAIVTLSTTEAEFVAAASCACQGV
;
A
#
# COMPACT_ATOMS: atom_id res chain seq x y z
N MET A 1 8.19 -17.01 -12.26
CA MET A 1 7.05 -17.36 -11.38
C MET A 1 6.74 -16.27 -10.35
N TYR A 2 7.68 -15.86 -9.48
CA TYR A 2 7.43 -14.83 -8.46
C TYR A 2 6.95 -13.48 -9.02
N ARG A 3 7.65 -12.95 -10.05
CA ARG A 3 7.29 -11.66 -10.69
C ARG A 3 5.87 -11.65 -11.26
N GLN A 4 5.43 -12.77 -11.84
CA GLN A 4 4.07 -12.92 -12.36
C GLN A 4 3.04 -12.90 -11.23
N LEU A 5 3.31 -13.60 -10.13
CA LEU A 5 2.47 -13.59 -8.94
C LEU A 5 2.34 -12.17 -8.38
N ILE A 6 3.46 -11.47 -8.18
CA ILE A 6 3.44 -10.09 -7.67
C ILE A 6 2.69 -9.17 -8.63
N GLY A 7 2.90 -9.29 -9.94
CA GLY A 7 2.15 -8.51 -10.93
C GLY A 7 0.63 -8.71 -10.82
N SER A 8 0.18 -9.96 -10.64
CA SER A 8 -1.24 -10.25 -10.42
C SER A 8 -1.78 -9.68 -9.11
N LEU A 9 -0.98 -9.71 -8.04
CA LEU A 9 -1.35 -9.09 -6.76
C LEU A 9 -1.37 -7.56 -6.84
N MET A 10 -0.46 -6.95 -7.60
CA MET A 10 -0.44 -5.52 -7.87
C MET A 10 -1.71 -5.07 -8.59
N TYR A 11 -2.22 -5.88 -9.53
CA TYR A 11 -3.49 -5.59 -10.21
C TYR A 11 -4.67 -5.56 -9.23
N LEU A 12 -4.71 -6.46 -8.24
CA LEU A 12 -5.72 -6.46 -7.18
C LEU A 12 -5.66 -5.22 -6.29
N LEU A 13 -4.55 -4.45 -6.32
CA LEU A 13 -4.48 -3.17 -5.62
C LEU A 13 -5.38 -2.08 -6.23
N ALA A 14 -6.10 -2.35 -7.33
CA ALA A 14 -7.19 -1.46 -7.73
C ALA A 14 -8.41 -1.60 -6.81
N THR A 15 -8.74 -2.82 -6.36
CA THR A 15 -10.00 -3.12 -5.67
C THR A 15 -9.84 -3.51 -4.20
N ARG A 16 -8.62 -3.79 -3.73
CA ARG A 16 -8.35 -4.31 -2.37
C ARG A 16 -7.37 -3.48 -1.53
N PRO A 17 -7.75 -2.28 -1.02
CA PRO A 17 -6.88 -1.30 -0.34
C PRO A 17 -5.93 -1.90 0.69
N ASP A 18 -6.50 -2.80 1.45
CA ASP A 18 -5.90 -3.55 2.54
C ASP A 18 -4.61 -4.30 2.15
N LEU A 19 -4.46 -4.69 0.88
CA LEU A 19 -3.27 -5.41 0.41
C LEU A 19 -2.08 -4.51 0.08
N ALA A 20 -2.25 -3.18 0.03
CA ALA A 20 -1.26 -2.23 -0.48
C ALA A 20 0.12 -2.43 0.14
N PHE A 21 0.18 -2.39 1.48
CA PHE A 21 1.43 -2.52 2.20
C PHE A 21 2.11 -3.87 1.94
N SER A 22 1.37 -4.97 2.16
CA SER A 22 1.92 -6.33 2.05
C SER A 22 2.45 -6.62 0.65
N VAL A 23 1.71 -6.23 -0.39
CA VAL A 23 2.10 -6.46 -1.79
C VAL A 23 3.27 -5.56 -2.19
N CYS A 24 3.27 -4.28 -1.81
CA CYS A 24 4.37 -3.37 -2.10
C CYS A 24 5.66 -3.78 -1.38
N LEU A 25 5.58 -4.34 -0.17
CA LEU A 25 6.73 -4.84 0.57
C LEU A 25 7.38 -6.04 -0.13
N ILE A 26 6.59 -7.08 -0.45
CA ILE A 26 7.12 -8.28 -1.11
C ILE A 26 7.58 -7.98 -2.55
N ALA A 27 7.03 -6.95 -3.19
CA ALA A 27 7.45 -6.51 -4.51
C ALA A 27 8.89 -5.97 -4.55
N ARG A 28 9.43 -5.47 -3.43
CA ARG A 28 10.82 -4.97 -3.35
C ARG A 28 11.83 -6.06 -3.72
N TYR A 29 11.50 -7.33 -3.45
CA TYR A 29 12.38 -8.48 -3.66
C TYR A 29 12.11 -9.22 -4.98
N MET A 30 11.48 -8.56 -5.97
CA MET A 30 11.15 -9.18 -7.26
C MET A 30 12.37 -9.58 -8.10
N GLU A 31 13.51 -8.91 -7.92
CA GLU A 31 14.75 -9.20 -8.66
C GLU A 31 15.39 -10.50 -8.20
N ARG A 32 15.48 -10.73 -6.88
CA ARG A 32 16.08 -11.92 -6.29
C ARG A 32 15.26 -12.44 -5.10
N PRO A 33 14.10 -13.09 -5.37
CA PRO A 33 13.25 -13.61 -4.31
C PRO A 33 13.88 -14.81 -3.60
N THR A 34 13.63 -14.93 -2.30
CA THR A 34 14.03 -16.04 -1.43
C THR A 34 12.81 -16.84 -1.00
N GLU A 35 13.01 -17.98 -0.32
CA GLU A 35 11.90 -18.79 0.20
C GLU A 35 11.00 -18.05 1.18
N ILE A 36 11.58 -17.13 1.97
CA ILE A 36 10.83 -16.29 2.93
C ILE A 36 9.85 -15.38 2.17
N HIS A 37 10.30 -14.75 1.07
CA HIS A 37 9.43 -13.89 0.25
C HIS A 37 8.34 -14.69 -0.45
N LEU A 38 8.64 -15.91 -0.91
CA LEU A 38 7.64 -16.83 -1.47
C LEU A 38 6.60 -17.27 -0.42
N ALA A 39 7.04 -17.54 0.82
CA ALA A 39 6.13 -17.87 1.91
C ALA A 39 5.21 -16.69 2.28
N ALA A 40 5.74 -15.46 2.28
CA ALA A 40 4.96 -14.24 2.48
C ALA A 40 3.91 -14.05 1.36
N ALA A 41 4.30 -14.22 0.09
CA ALA A 41 3.36 -14.14 -1.03
C ALA A 41 2.25 -15.20 -0.94
N LYS A 42 2.59 -16.44 -0.53
CA LYS A 42 1.59 -17.50 -0.26
C LYS A 42 0.64 -17.13 0.89
N ARG A 43 1.13 -16.43 1.92
CA ARG A 43 0.28 -15.93 3.01
C ARG A 43 -0.73 -14.90 2.51
N VAL A 44 -0.32 -13.99 1.62
CA VAL A 44 -1.23 -13.04 0.96
C VAL A 44 -2.30 -13.78 0.15
N LEU A 45 -1.92 -14.82 -0.61
CA LEU A 45 -2.88 -15.65 -1.35
C LEU A 45 -3.90 -16.36 -0.44
N ARG A 46 -3.45 -16.91 0.70
CA ARG A 46 -4.37 -17.53 1.67
C ARG A 46 -5.34 -16.51 2.28
N TYR A 47 -4.85 -15.32 2.59
CA TYR A 47 -5.72 -14.24 3.07
C TYR A 47 -6.75 -13.82 2.01
N LEU A 48 -6.33 -13.71 0.74
CA LEU A 48 -7.24 -13.47 -0.38
C LEU A 48 -8.31 -14.55 -0.50
N GLN A 49 -7.93 -15.83 -0.39
CA GLN A 49 -8.87 -16.94 -0.41
C GLN A 49 -9.91 -16.87 0.72
N GLY A 50 -9.50 -16.44 1.92
CA GLY A 50 -10.42 -16.26 3.05
C GLY A 50 -11.30 -15.01 2.94
N THR A 51 -10.94 -14.06 2.07
CA THR A 51 -11.59 -12.74 1.95
C THR A 51 -12.04 -12.45 0.52
N ILE A 52 -12.43 -13.48 -0.24
CA ILE A 52 -12.80 -13.33 -1.66
C ILE A 52 -13.96 -12.34 -1.86
N SER A 53 -14.87 -12.25 -0.88
CA SER A 53 -16.01 -11.32 -0.91
C SER A 53 -15.65 -9.86 -0.59
N PHE A 54 -14.42 -9.58 -0.15
CA PHE A 54 -14.01 -8.23 0.20
C PHE A 54 -13.57 -7.48 -1.06
N GLY A 55 -13.83 -6.18 -1.10
CA GLY A 55 -13.48 -5.32 -2.21
C GLY A 55 -14.16 -3.96 -2.08
N ILE A 56 -13.80 -3.03 -2.95
CA ILE A 56 -14.48 -1.75 -3.06
C ILE A 56 -15.73 -1.93 -3.91
N LEU A 57 -16.89 -1.59 -3.35
CA LEU A 57 -18.15 -1.48 -4.07
C LEU A 57 -18.58 -0.01 -4.04
N TYR A 58 -18.69 0.59 -5.22
CA TYR A 58 -19.24 1.92 -5.35
C TYR A 58 -20.76 1.84 -5.41
N THR A 59 -21.43 2.43 -4.43
CA THR A 59 -22.89 2.55 -4.42
C THR A 59 -23.31 3.97 -4.72
N ARG A 60 -24.48 4.12 -5.32
CA ARG A 60 -25.04 5.46 -5.58
C ARG A 60 -25.53 6.06 -4.26
N GLY A 61 -24.95 7.20 -3.88
CA GLY A 61 -25.22 7.88 -2.62
C GLY A 61 -24.00 7.86 -1.70
N GLY A 62 -23.77 8.96 -0.99
CA GLY A 62 -22.55 9.23 -0.23
C GLY A 62 -22.15 10.69 -0.41
N ASP A 63 -21.44 11.25 0.56
CA ASP A 63 -20.94 12.63 0.45
C ASP A 63 -19.91 12.69 -0.68
N CYS A 64 -20.13 13.60 -1.63
CA CYS A 64 -19.26 13.81 -2.79
C CYS A 64 -18.05 14.68 -2.43
N GLU A 65 -17.53 14.53 -1.22
CA GLU A 65 -16.32 15.20 -0.75
C GLU A 65 -15.12 14.26 -0.93
N LEU A 66 -14.00 14.83 -1.35
CA LEU A 66 -12.75 14.10 -1.47
C LEU A 66 -12.02 14.15 -0.12
N GLU A 67 -11.97 13.02 0.56
CA GLU A 67 -11.26 12.89 1.82
C GLU A 67 -9.94 12.12 1.61
N GLY A 68 -8.85 12.65 2.15
CA GLY A 68 -7.52 12.06 2.03
C GLY A 68 -6.91 11.81 3.41
N TRP A 69 -6.38 10.60 3.60
CA TRP A 69 -5.60 10.24 4.79
C TRP A 69 -4.19 9.88 4.36
N SER A 70 -3.21 10.33 5.14
CA SER A 70 -1.82 9.97 5.01
C SER A 70 -1.30 9.40 6.31
N ASP A 71 -0.36 8.47 6.22
CA ASP A 71 0.30 7.85 7.37
C ASP A 71 1.72 7.41 6.97
N SER A 72 2.63 7.30 7.94
CA SER A 72 3.93 6.73 7.72
C SER A 72 4.37 5.80 8.85
N ASP A 73 5.14 4.77 8.50
CA ASP A 73 5.98 4.11 9.50
C ASP A 73 7.25 4.95 9.75
N TYR A 74 7.97 4.68 10.85
CA TYR A 74 9.29 5.25 11.08
C TYR A 74 10.33 4.14 11.10
N ALA A 75 11.28 4.24 10.17
CA ALA A 75 12.38 3.29 10.03
C ALA A 75 11.92 1.82 10.01
N GLY A 76 10.78 1.56 9.36
CA GLY A 76 10.14 0.25 9.33
C GLY A 76 10.89 -0.77 8.47
N ASP A 77 11.70 -0.32 7.51
CA ASP A 77 12.57 -1.22 6.75
C ASP A 77 13.86 -1.53 7.55
N ILE A 78 14.12 -2.81 7.79
CA ILE A 78 15.28 -3.27 8.57
C ILE A 78 16.57 -3.11 7.76
N ASP A 79 16.50 -3.19 6.43
CA ASP A 79 17.68 -3.23 5.57
C ASP A 79 18.32 -1.84 5.42
N ASP A 80 17.51 -0.79 5.23
CA ASP A 80 18.00 0.57 5.00
C ASP A 80 17.39 1.64 5.92
N ARG A 81 16.58 1.23 6.91
CA ARG A 81 15.94 2.13 7.90
C ARG A 81 15.07 3.20 7.26
N LYS A 82 14.65 3.00 6.01
CA LYS A 82 13.71 3.92 5.35
C LYS A 82 12.30 3.66 5.80
N SER A 83 11.56 4.75 5.89
CA SER A 83 10.15 4.76 6.23
C SER A 83 9.29 4.34 5.03
N THR A 84 8.09 3.83 5.28
CA THR A 84 7.06 3.56 4.26
C THR A 84 5.92 4.56 4.45
N SER A 85 5.66 5.35 3.42
CA SER A 85 4.51 6.27 3.38
C SER A 85 3.31 5.61 2.71
N GLY A 86 2.15 5.77 3.34
CA GLY A 86 0.87 5.38 2.81
C GLY A 86 -0.05 6.58 2.65
N TYR A 87 -0.95 6.50 1.66
CA TYR A 87 -2.11 7.37 1.62
C TYR A 87 -3.32 6.62 1.05
N VAL A 88 -4.51 7.09 1.38
CA VAL A 88 -5.77 6.67 0.77
C VAL A 88 -6.65 7.89 0.57
N PHE A 89 -7.25 8.00 -0.61
CA PHE A 89 -8.27 8.98 -0.94
C PHE A 89 -9.61 8.27 -1.11
N MET A 90 -10.61 8.72 -0.37
CA MET A 90 -11.99 8.25 -0.46
C MET A 90 -12.82 9.30 -1.19
N TYR A 91 -13.74 8.83 -2.02
CA TYR A 91 -14.73 9.67 -2.67
C TYR A 91 -16.04 8.91 -2.78
N GLY A 92 -17.13 9.53 -2.35
CA GLY A 92 -18.42 8.84 -2.23
C GLY A 92 -18.31 7.68 -1.23
N THR A 93 -18.48 6.45 -1.68
CA THR A 93 -18.53 5.26 -0.80
C THR A 93 -17.27 4.40 -0.79
N GLY A 94 -16.20 4.83 -1.48
CA GLY A 94 -15.05 3.96 -1.70
C GLY A 94 -13.73 4.69 -1.92
N ALA A 95 -12.65 3.92 -1.86
CA ALA A 95 -11.29 4.42 -2.07
C ALA A 95 -11.00 4.57 -3.57
N VAL A 96 -10.79 5.80 -4.03
CA VAL A 96 -10.49 6.11 -5.44
C VAL A 96 -8.99 6.09 -5.74
N SER A 97 -8.16 6.41 -4.76
CA SER A 97 -6.70 6.38 -4.90
C SER A 97 -6.05 5.88 -3.62
N ARG A 98 -4.93 5.18 -3.77
CA ARG A 98 -4.21 4.55 -2.67
C ARG A 98 -2.76 4.33 -3.05
N SER A 99 -1.88 4.40 -2.06
CA SER A 99 -0.48 4.09 -2.25
C SER A 99 0.13 3.57 -0.95
N SER A 100 1.11 2.69 -1.08
CA SER A 100 2.05 2.35 -0.02
C SER A 100 3.42 2.23 -0.66
N LYS A 101 4.32 3.17 -0.36
CA LYS A 101 5.62 3.30 -1.01
C LYS A 101 6.71 3.54 0.01
N LYS A 102 7.85 2.90 -0.22
CA LYS A 102 9.07 3.19 0.53
C LYS A 102 9.52 4.61 0.21
N GLN A 103 9.86 5.39 1.24
CA GLN A 103 10.42 6.72 1.04
C GLN A 103 11.79 6.64 0.34
N ALA A 104 12.13 7.67 -0.43
CA ALA A 104 13.42 7.74 -1.10
C ALA A 104 14.56 8.08 -0.12
N ILE A 105 14.25 8.87 0.91
CA ILE A 105 15.17 9.35 1.94
C ILE A 105 15.02 8.55 3.25
N VAL A 106 16.06 8.58 4.07
CA VAL A 106 16.01 8.07 5.45
C VAL A 106 15.64 9.24 6.36
N THR A 107 14.52 9.12 7.06
CA THR A 107 14.04 10.16 7.99
C THR A 107 14.66 9.96 9.37
N LEU A 108 14.98 11.06 10.04
CA LEU A 108 15.65 11.07 11.34
C LEU A 108 14.66 11.08 12.50
N SER A 109 13.39 11.42 12.26
CA SER A 109 12.33 11.39 13.27
C SER A 109 11.00 10.88 12.70
N THR A 110 10.08 10.51 13.58
CA THR A 110 8.69 10.17 13.21
C THR A 110 7.99 11.36 12.55
N THR A 111 8.20 12.57 13.08
CA THR A 111 7.62 13.80 12.51
C THR A 111 8.07 14.06 11.08
N GLU A 112 9.35 13.78 10.78
CA GLU A 112 9.88 13.93 9.43
C GLU A 112 9.30 12.87 8.47
N ALA A 113 9.13 11.63 8.94
CA ALA A 113 8.45 10.59 8.17
C ALA A 113 7.01 10.98 7.82
N GLU A 114 6.27 11.49 8.81
CA GLU A 114 4.90 11.98 8.62
C GLU A 114 4.84 13.15 7.65
N PHE A 115 5.79 14.09 7.75
CA PHE A 115 5.86 15.23 6.84
C PHE A 115 6.05 14.79 5.38
N VAL A 116 6.93 13.82 5.13
CA VAL A 116 7.14 13.27 3.77
C VAL A 116 5.89 12.55 3.25
N ALA A 117 5.20 11.80 4.12
CA ALA A 117 3.93 11.15 3.79
C ALA A 117 2.85 12.19 3.43
N ALA A 118 2.67 13.21 4.26
CA ALA A 118 1.72 14.29 4.05
C ALA A 118 2.00 15.08 2.78
N ALA A 119 3.27 15.41 2.50
CA ALA A 119 3.67 16.09 1.26
C ALA A 119 3.33 15.25 0.02
N SER A 120 3.64 13.95 0.07
CA SER A 120 3.31 13.01 -1.03
C SER A 120 1.81 12.87 -1.25
N CYS A 121 1.03 12.86 -0.16
CA CYS A 121 -0.43 12.85 -0.19
C CYS A 121 -0.97 14.14 -0.82
N ALA A 122 -0.51 15.31 -0.36
CA ALA A 122 -0.93 16.60 -0.89
C ALA A 122 -0.68 16.71 -2.40
N CYS A 123 0.49 16.27 -2.89
CA CYS A 123 0.78 16.26 -4.33
C CYS A 123 -0.16 15.37 -5.16
N GLN A 124 -0.77 14.34 -4.56
CA GLN A 124 -1.70 13.45 -5.25
C GLN A 124 -3.13 14.00 -5.29
N GLY A 125 -3.49 14.86 -4.35
CA GLY A 125 -4.83 15.44 -4.22
C GLY A 125 -5.02 16.80 -4.91
N VAL A 126 -3.98 17.36 -5.53
CA VAL A 126 -3.99 18.62 -6.29
C VAL A 126 -4.16 18.37 -7.78
#